data_AF-A0A151ZE42-F1
#
_entry.id   AF-A0A151ZE42-F1
#
_cell.length_a   1.000
_cell.length_b   1.000
_cell.length_c   1.000
_cell.angle_alpha   90.00
_cell.angle_beta   90.00
_cell.angle_gamma   90.00
#
_symmetry.space_group_name_H-M   'P 1'
#
loop_
_entity.id
_entity.type
_entity.pdbx_description
1 polymer ?
#
loop_
_entity_poly.entity_id
_entity_poly.type
_entity_poly.pdbx_seq_one_letter_code
_entity_poly.pdbx_strand_id
1 'polypeptide(L)'
;MISTSLVRLSRSTLRLHSLNSTLITKNQPIYYTQTFYSTNNNNNDKLKSFLNQRRNPQKQQSIDNHAKQSSSESKEKQQQQEKEQENTEQEDNDNPQPKNGFKDKLLRNAISLGAFGLISLGVSTYLAGNDDTEFYIKNLDMEVKKLTSITDYQVLLNKLQLLSSLSQSNSTLQQMLSKKEYTEILLNLILDYSDLEINFKASDTIKNSSEYITDTSIIPQIMEVGTLPYIGFYVKKNIGVTISRMAQNENCRIELANNGALELLEKLYSNKIMSKEIFRIAILQISYTAWNNRDKLKITDRKTLETIELMAKEEGEIQSNYFELKKRELIQSGKLLYLHTSLGGFVWGCFESIRAKLPVNTVVINGVKNAIITAAIPIYFVGYMTTLFTEQYKKMDTTKDKFILYFSGCLSLFPWYYLLPVVERFSPYWIGGHVLGFMSFFTYLAYTKSEIFKSDQMLILIDQKAPKREVLIKMLEDQKKNEPTTKK
;
A
#
# COMPACT_ATOMS: atom_id res chain seq x y z
N MET A 1 24.20 47.99 -10.43
CA MET A 1 25.54 47.87 -9.82
C MET A 1 25.52 46.69 -8.87
N ILE A 2 26.29 45.66 -9.23
CA ILE A 2 26.29 44.33 -8.62
C ILE A 2 27.16 44.37 -7.35
N SER A 3 26.63 43.93 -6.22
CA SER A 3 27.38 43.73 -4.98
C SER A 3 27.72 42.26 -4.81
N THR A 4 29.02 41.97 -4.88
CA THR A 4 29.66 40.69 -4.62
C THR A 4 30.01 40.57 -3.14
N SER A 5 29.51 39.56 -2.45
CA SER A 5 30.01 39.13 -1.13
C SER A 5 30.25 37.61 -1.12
N LEU A 6 31.50 37.28 -1.45
CA LEU A 6 32.16 35.99 -1.21
C LEU A 6 32.39 35.79 0.29
N VAL A 7 31.86 34.71 0.87
CA VAL A 7 32.26 34.22 2.20
C VAL A 7 33.04 32.91 2.04
N ARG A 8 34.33 33.01 2.39
CA ARG A 8 35.28 31.91 2.57
C ARG A 8 34.83 31.01 3.74
N LEU A 9 34.66 29.72 3.49
CA LEU A 9 34.59 28.70 4.54
C LEU A 9 35.99 28.19 4.86
N SER A 10 36.41 28.37 6.12
CA SER A 10 37.66 27.87 6.67
C SER A 10 37.55 26.37 6.96
N ARG A 11 38.60 25.65 6.59
CA ARG A 11 38.90 24.30 7.05
C ARG A 11 39.49 24.42 8.46
N SER A 12 38.91 23.72 9.45
CA SER A 12 39.69 23.10 10.52
C SER A 12 38.83 22.25 11.47
N THR A 13 39.32 21.03 11.66
CA THR A 13 39.33 20.26 12.91
C THR A 13 38.01 19.82 13.56
N LEU A 14 37.71 18.53 13.41
CA LEU A 14 37.32 17.71 14.55
C LEU A 14 37.97 16.33 14.43
N ARG A 15 38.96 16.11 15.32
CA ARG A 15 39.62 14.83 15.60
C ARG A 15 38.57 13.87 16.17
N LEU A 16 38.45 12.69 15.58
CA LEU A 16 37.80 11.52 16.19
C LEU A 16 38.89 10.52 16.54
N HIS A 17 38.97 10.21 17.84
CA HIS A 17 39.82 9.16 18.38
C HIS A 17 39.36 7.80 17.84
N SER A 18 40.32 7.07 17.28
CA SER A 18 40.27 5.64 17.02
C SER A 18 40.47 4.85 18.31
N LEU A 19 39.80 3.69 18.43
CA LEU A 19 40.34 2.35 18.71
C LEU A 19 39.15 1.40 18.94
N ASN A 20 38.78 0.64 17.91
CA ASN A 20 39.14 -0.76 17.69
C ASN A 20 38.37 -1.77 18.57
N SER A 21 37.38 -2.43 17.97
CA SER A 21 37.33 -3.89 17.96
C SER A 21 36.64 -4.39 16.69
N THR A 22 37.43 -5.11 15.91
CA THR A 22 37.16 -5.83 14.67
C THR A 22 36.45 -7.15 14.97
N LEU A 23 35.35 -7.47 14.27
CA LEU A 23 35.17 -8.71 13.46
C LEU A 23 33.74 -8.88 12.94
N ILE A 24 33.56 -8.49 11.67
CA ILE A 24 32.99 -9.28 10.56
C ILE A 24 31.75 -10.14 10.84
N THR A 25 30.61 -9.75 10.26
CA THR A 25 30.04 -10.50 9.11
C THR A 25 29.25 -9.55 8.20
N LYS A 26 29.58 -9.60 6.91
CA LYS A 26 28.96 -8.87 5.80
C LYS A 26 27.50 -9.32 5.65
N ASN A 27 26.54 -8.45 5.96
CA ASN A 27 25.18 -8.60 5.43
C ASN A 27 25.08 -7.83 4.12
N GLN A 28 25.18 -8.55 3.00
CA GLN A 28 24.75 -8.05 1.71
C GLN A 28 23.21 -7.86 1.73
N PRO A 29 22.66 -6.79 1.13
CA PRO A 29 21.22 -6.68 0.95
C PRO A 29 20.76 -7.70 -0.10
N ILE A 30 20.00 -8.69 0.36
CA ILE A 30 19.29 -9.61 -0.54
C ILE A 30 18.06 -8.86 -1.06
N TYR A 31 18.08 -8.49 -2.34
CA TYR A 31 16.90 -8.02 -3.06
C TYR A 31 15.98 -9.21 -3.29
N TYR A 32 14.85 -9.29 -2.58
CA TYR A 32 13.82 -10.27 -2.88
C TYR A 32 12.86 -9.69 -3.92
N THR A 33 12.82 -10.38 -5.06
CA THR A 33 11.78 -10.26 -6.07
C THR A 33 10.46 -10.77 -5.49
N GLN A 34 9.42 -9.92 -5.50
CA GLN A 34 8.05 -10.34 -5.23
C GLN A 34 7.64 -11.40 -6.27
N THR A 35 7.41 -12.62 -5.81
CA THR A 35 6.75 -13.67 -6.59
C THR A 35 5.36 -13.86 -6.02
N PHE A 36 4.36 -13.61 -6.87
CA PHE A 36 2.97 -13.98 -6.60
C PHE A 36 2.87 -15.50 -6.57
N TYR A 37 2.47 -16.08 -5.43
CA TYR A 37 2.15 -17.50 -5.35
C TYR A 37 0.75 -17.76 -5.90
N SER A 38 0.71 -18.56 -6.96
CA SER A 38 -0.46 -19.33 -7.37
C SER A 38 -0.27 -20.79 -6.94
N THR A 39 -1.31 -21.35 -6.35
CA THR A 39 -1.47 -22.73 -5.90
C THR A 39 -1.28 -23.73 -7.06
N ASN A 40 -0.30 -24.65 -6.97
CA ASN A 40 -0.49 -26.09 -7.29
C ASN A 40 0.78 -26.94 -7.02
N ASN A 41 0.62 -28.06 -6.33
CA ASN A 41 1.70 -28.84 -5.72
C ASN A 41 2.24 -30.01 -6.60
N ASN A 42 2.32 -29.85 -7.92
CA ASN A 42 2.75 -30.92 -8.85
C ASN A 42 3.88 -30.56 -9.84
N ASN A 43 4.59 -29.44 -9.66
CA ASN A 43 5.61 -28.98 -10.63
C ASN A 43 7.08 -29.09 -10.17
N ASN A 44 7.36 -29.70 -9.00
CA ASN A 44 8.72 -29.77 -8.47
C ASN A 44 9.69 -30.69 -9.23
N ASP A 45 9.19 -31.63 -10.04
CA ASP A 45 10.04 -32.58 -10.77
C ASP A 45 10.52 -32.05 -12.13
N LYS A 46 9.75 -31.16 -12.79
CA LYS A 46 10.16 -30.51 -14.04
C LYS A 46 11.21 -29.40 -13.86
N LEU A 47 11.24 -28.77 -12.69
CA LEU A 47 12.22 -27.72 -12.39
C LEU A 47 13.62 -28.29 -12.14
N LYS A 48 13.72 -29.50 -11.56
CA LYS A 48 14.98 -30.22 -11.35
C LYS A 48 15.60 -30.72 -12.66
N SER A 49 14.79 -31.15 -13.64
CA SER A 49 15.30 -31.55 -14.95
C SER A 49 15.85 -30.37 -15.76
N PHE A 50 15.32 -29.16 -15.57
CA PHE A 50 15.78 -27.95 -16.26
C PHE A 50 17.11 -27.40 -15.70
N LEU A 51 17.36 -27.58 -14.40
CA LEU A 51 18.57 -27.10 -13.74
C LEU A 51 19.79 -28.02 -13.96
N ASN A 52 19.59 -29.30 -14.27
CA ASN A 52 20.69 -30.24 -14.54
C ASN A 52 21.27 -30.15 -15.97
N GLN A 53 20.62 -29.46 -16.91
CA GLN A 53 21.15 -29.26 -18.27
C GLN A 53 22.18 -28.11 -18.41
N ARG A 54 22.47 -27.36 -17.33
CA ARG A 54 23.41 -26.22 -17.37
C ARG A 54 24.86 -26.55 -16.95
N ARG A 55 25.20 -27.82 -16.71
CA ARG A 55 26.56 -28.26 -16.42
C ARG A 55 27.12 -29.13 -17.54
N ASN A 56 27.47 -28.51 -18.66
CA ASN A 56 28.43 -29.08 -19.61
C ASN A 56 29.24 -27.94 -20.27
N PRO A 57 30.56 -27.84 -20.04
CA PRO A 57 31.39 -26.75 -20.55
C PRO A 57 31.99 -27.16 -21.91
N GLN A 58 31.33 -26.82 -23.02
CA GLN A 58 31.95 -26.97 -24.35
C GLN A 58 31.51 -25.96 -25.41
N LYS A 59 30.99 -24.78 -25.03
CA LYS A 59 30.60 -23.72 -25.98
C LYS A 59 31.04 -22.32 -25.53
N GLN A 60 32.33 -22.17 -25.23
CA GLN A 60 32.90 -20.90 -24.74
C GLN A 60 34.08 -20.39 -25.58
N GLN A 61 34.09 -20.73 -26.88
CA GLN A 61 35.06 -20.21 -27.86
C GLN A 61 34.42 -19.50 -29.07
N SER A 62 33.11 -19.22 -29.06
CA SER A 62 32.41 -18.54 -30.15
C SER A 62 31.87 -17.15 -29.80
N ILE A 63 32.23 -16.59 -28.64
CA ILE A 63 31.64 -15.33 -28.14
C ILE A 63 32.54 -14.10 -28.38
N ASP A 64 33.86 -14.29 -28.54
CA ASP A 64 34.78 -13.15 -28.71
C ASP A 64 34.95 -12.63 -30.15
N ASN A 65 34.38 -13.32 -31.15
CA ASN A 65 34.43 -12.88 -32.56
C ASN A 65 33.16 -12.15 -33.04
N HIS A 66 32.08 -12.10 -32.26
CA HIS A 66 30.84 -11.40 -32.65
C HIS A 66 30.76 -9.92 -32.18
N ALA A 67 31.67 -9.47 -31.31
CA ALA A 67 31.65 -8.10 -30.77
C ALA A 67 32.31 -7.03 -31.66
N LYS A 68 32.87 -7.40 -32.82
CA LYS A 68 33.49 -6.45 -33.77
C LYS A 68 32.75 -6.29 -35.11
N GLN A 69 31.58 -6.90 -35.26
CA GLN A 69 30.77 -6.82 -36.50
C GLN A 69 29.43 -6.09 -36.33
N SER A 70 29.05 -5.72 -35.09
CA SER A 70 27.74 -5.11 -34.79
C SER A 70 27.73 -3.57 -34.79
N SER A 71 28.85 -2.91 -35.09
CA SER A 71 28.95 -1.43 -35.15
C SER A 71 28.80 -0.84 -36.56
N SER A 72 28.76 -1.67 -37.61
CA SER A 72 28.52 -1.26 -39.01
C SER A 72 27.06 -1.46 -39.47
N GLU A 73 26.36 -2.49 -39.00
CA GLU A 73 24.94 -2.74 -39.39
C GLU A 73 23.93 -1.77 -38.75
N SER A 74 24.30 -1.12 -37.65
CA SER A 74 23.41 -0.17 -36.95
C SER A 74 23.34 1.20 -37.62
N LYS A 75 24.27 1.53 -38.53
CA LYS A 75 24.27 2.78 -39.31
C LYS A 75 23.60 2.63 -40.68
N GLU A 76 23.56 1.43 -41.26
CA GLU A 76 22.80 1.17 -42.50
C GLU A 76 21.28 1.07 -42.27
N LYS A 77 20.83 0.57 -41.10
CA LYS A 77 19.40 0.50 -40.78
C LYS A 77 18.76 1.86 -40.43
N GLN A 78 19.54 2.87 -40.04
CA GLN A 78 19.01 4.23 -39.82
C GLN A 78 18.97 5.07 -41.10
N GLN A 79 19.82 4.80 -42.10
CA GLN A 79 19.75 5.49 -43.40
C GLN A 79 18.77 4.85 -44.40
N GLN A 80 18.34 3.60 -44.19
CA GLN A 80 17.25 3.00 -44.97
C GLN A 80 15.85 3.45 -44.50
N GLN A 81 15.67 3.79 -43.22
CA GLN A 81 14.37 4.29 -42.74
C GLN A 81 14.11 5.77 -43.08
N GLU A 82 15.14 6.60 -43.26
CA GLU A 82 14.97 7.99 -43.73
C GLU A 82 14.77 8.08 -45.26
N LYS A 83 15.26 7.10 -46.05
CA LYS A 83 15.00 7.05 -47.51
C LYS A 83 13.67 6.41 -47.90
N GLU A 84 13.05 5.60 -47.05
CA GLU A 84 11.68 5.09 -47.29
C GLU A 84 10.58 6.12 -46.96
N GLN A 85 10.89 7.19 -46.20
CA GLN A 85 9.92 8.25 -45.91
C GLN A 85 9.95 9.44 -46.87
N GLU A 86 10.99 9.64 -47.69
CA GLU A 86 11.02 10.66 -48.76
C GLU A 86 10.67 10.10 -50.16
N ASN A 87 10.71 8.78 -50.37
CA ASN A 87 10.35 8.16 -51.66
C ASN A 87 8.88 7.71 -51.78
N THR A 88 7.99 8.08 -50.85
CA THR A 88 6.55 7.74 -50.94
C THR A 88 5.69 8.91 -51.46
N GLU A 89 6.28 9.91 -52.16
CA GLU A 89 5.52 11.00 -52.80
C GLU A 89 5.63 11.05 -54.34
N GLN A 90 6.36 10.14 -55.00
CA GLN A 90 6.40 10.07 -56.47
C GLN A 90 6.52 8.64 -56.98
N GLU A 91 5.41 7.91 -57.00
CA GLU A 91 5.08 6.86 -57.98
C GLU A 91 3.67 6.31 -57.68
N ASP A 92 2.64 6.96 -58.24
CA ASP A 92 1.28 6.43 -58.30
C ASP A 92 0.81 6.57 -59.76
N ASN A 93 1.14 5.56 -60.58
CA ASN A 93 0.43 5.26 -61.81
C ASN A 93 0.15 3.75 -61.82
N ASP A 94 -1.15 3.43 -61.79
CA ASP A 94 -1.76 2.12 -61.96
C ASP A 94 -1.44 1.02 -60.93
N ASN A 95 -1.96 1.19 -59.71
CA ASN A 95 -2.56 0.07 -58.96
C ASN A 95 -3.65 0.59 -58.01
N PRO A 96 -4.82 -0.09 -57.89
CA PRO A 96 -5.91 0.43 -57.10
C PRO A 96 -5.54 0.36 -55.61
N GLN A 97 -5.36 1.54 -55.00
CA GLN A 97 -5.42 1.70 -53.56
C GLN A 97 -6.60 0.87 -53.02
N PRO A 98 -6.42 -0.01 -52.01
CA PRO A 98 -7.57 -0.52 -51.30
C PRO A 98 -8.21 0.70 -50.65
N LYS A 99 -9.33 1.14 -51.23
CA LYS A 99 -10.31 2.01 -50.59
C LYS A 99 -10.79 1.26 -49.35
N ASN A 100 -10.00 1.28 -48.27
CA ASN A 100 -10.43 0.83 -46.96
C ASN A 100 -11.49 1.82 -46.53
N GLY A 101 -12.72 1.52 -46.91
CA GLY A 101 -13.85 2.37 -46.74
C GLY A 101 -14.06 2.62 -45.26
N PHE A 102 -14.74 3.72 -44.94
CA PHE A 102 -15.28 3.95 -43.61
C PHE A 102 -15.98 2.67 -43.05
N LYS A 103 -16.61 1.89 -43.94
CA LYS A 103 -17.21 0.58 -43.64
C LYS A 103 -16.23 -0.48 -43.13
N ASP A 104 -15.02 -0.60 -43.69
CA ASP A 104 -14.02 -1.60 -43.25
C ASP A 104 -13.40 -1.22 -41.90
N LYS A 105 -13.18 0.08 -41.67
CA LYS A 105 -12.76 0.59 -40.36
C LYS A 105 -13.84 0.36 -39.30
N LEU A 106 -15.10 0.59 -39.65
CA LEU A 106 -16.24 0.37 -38.77
C LEU A 106 -16.41 -1.12 -38.47
N LEU A 107 -16.31 -1.98 -39.47
CA LEU A 107 -16.38 -3.44 -39.33
C LEU A 107 -15.22 -3.96 -38.45
N ARG A 108 -13.98 -3.53 -38.71
CA ARG A 108 -12.83 -3.91 -37.88
C ARG A 108 -13.00 -3.47 -36.43
N ASN A 109 -13.46 -2.24 -36.20
CA ASN A 109 -13.71 -1.74 -34.85
C ASN A 109 -14.85 -2.52 -34.17
N ALA A 110 -15.89 -2.90 -34.90
CA ALA A 110 -16.99 -3.73 -34.39
C ALA A 110 -16.51 -5.14 -34.02
N ILE A 111 -15.67 -5.77 -34.85
CA ILE A 111 -15.06 -7.07 -34.56
C ILE A 111 -14.16 -6.98 -33.33
N SER A 112 -13.29 -5.96 -33.27
CA SER A 112 -12.42 -5.76 -32.11
C SER A 112 -13.22 -5.50 -30.83
N LEU A 113 -14.29 -4.70 -30.90
CA LEU A 113 -15.20 -4.47 -29.78
C LEU A 113 -15.89 -5.77 -29.33
N GLY A 114 -16.35 -6.60 -30.28
CA GLY A 114 -16.96 -7.90 -30.00
C GLY A 114 -15.99 -8.87 -29.32
N ALA A 115 -14.76 -8.99 -29.84
CA ALA A 115 -13.71 -9.80 -29.25
C ALA A 115 -13.35 -9.33 -27.83
N PHE A 116 -13.21 -8.01 -27.66
CA PHE A 116 -12.92 -7.41 -26.36
C PHE A 116 -14.09 -7.58 -25.37
N GLY A 117 -15.33 -7.56 -25.85
CA GLY A 117 -16.52 -7.86 -25.08
C GLY A 117 -16.57 -9.29 -24.57
N LEU A 118 -16.20 -10.28 -25.41
CA LEU A 118 -16.12 -11.68 -24.98
C LEU A 118 -15.03 -11.90 -23.92
N ILE A 119 -13.86 -11.29 -24.09
CA ILE A 119 -12.79 -11.33 -23.07
C ILE A 119 -13.26 -10.69 -21.77
N SER A 120 -13.87 -9.50 -21.86
CA SER A 120 -14.40 -8.78 -20.69
C SER A 120 -15.46 -9.61 -19.98
N LEU A 121 -16.33 -10.30 -20.71
CA LEU A 121 -17.33 -11.21 -20.14
C LEU A 121 -16.66 -12.32 -19.33
N GLY A 122 -15.71 -13.04 -19.93
CA GLY A 122 -15.01 -14.15 -19.27
C GLY A 122 -14.27 -13.74 -18.01
N VAL A 123 -13.52 -12.64 -18.06
CA VAL A 123 -12.80 -12.08 -16.90
C VAL A 123 -13.79 -11.68 -15.80
N SER A 124 -14.88 -11.03 -16.16
CA SER A 124 -15.86 -10.53 -15.19
C SER A 124 -16.63 -11.64 -14.51
N THR A 125 -17.02 -12.68 -15.25
CA THR A 125 -17.65 -13.88 -14.67
C THR A 125 -16.71 -14.60 -13.71
N TYR A 126 -15.44 -14.74 -14.09
CA TYR A 126 -14.44 -15.38 -13.23
C TYR A 126 -14.20 -14.59 -11.93
N LEU A 127 -14.06 -13.26 -12.02
CA LEU A 127 -13.80 -12.43 -10.84
C LEU A 127 -15.02 -12.33 -9.93
N ALA A 128 -16.21 -12.10 -10.48
CA ALA A 128 -17.43 -11.98 -9.69
C ALA A 128 -17.88 -13.34 -9.11
N GLY A 129 -17.71 -14.44 -9.84
CA GLY A 129 -18.14 -15.77 -9.41
C GLY A 129 -17.34 -16.38 -8.27
N ASN A 130 -16.12 -15.91 -8.02
CA ASN A 130 -15.26 -16.34 -6.91
C ASN A 130 -15.38 -15.44 -5.66
N ASP A 131 -16.39 -14.57 -5.61
CA ASP A 131 -16.57 -13.60 -4.54
C ASP A 131 -17.77 -13.96 -3.64
N ASP A 132 -17.46 -14.47 -2.43
CA ASP A 132 -18.44 -14.93 -1.45
C ASP A 132 -19.08 -13.78 -0.63
N THR A 133 -18.82 -12.51 -0.96
CA THR A 133 -19.34 -11.36 -0.21
C THR A 133 -20.86 -11.41 -0.07
N GLU A 134 -21.59 -11.69 -1.16
CA GLU A 134 -23.05 -11.72 -1.14
C GLU A 134 -23.58 -12.81 -0.20
N PHE A 135 -22.92 -13.97 -0.18
CA PHE A 135 -23.26 -15.06 0.73
C PHE A 135 -23.04 -14.64 2.19
N TYR A 136 -21.90 -14.03 2.51
CA TYR A 136 -21.58 -13.60 3.87
C TYR A 136 -22.48 -12.47 4.35
N ILE A 137 -22.82 -11.50 3.52
CA ILE A 137 -23.76 -10.43 3.89
C ILE A 137 -25.13 -11.01 4.25
N LYS A 138 -25.64 -11.98 3.47
CA LYS A 138 -26.95 -12.61 3.74
C LYS A 138 -26.95 -13.51 4.97
N ASN A 139 -25.83 -14.14 5.27
CA ASN A 139 -25.73 -15.19 6.30
C ASN A 139 -24.85 -14.80 7.50
N LEU A 140 -24.48 -13.52 7.64
CA LEU A 140 -23.44 -13.09 8.58
C LEU A 140 -23.69 -13.53 10.01
N ASP A 141 -24.91 -13.34 10.50
CA ASP A 141 -25.28 -13.66 11.89
C ASP A 141 -25.03 -15.13 12.20
N MET A 142 -25.48 -16.02 11.30
CA MET A 142 -25.26 -17.45 11.42
C MET A 142 -23.76 -17.79 11.31
N GLU A 143 -23.04 -17.20 10.36
CA GLU A 143 -21.64 -17.55 10.12
C GLU A 143 -20.70 -17.07 11.23
N VAL A 144 -20.92 -15.89 11.80
CA VAL A 144 -20.13 -15.37 12.94
C VAL A 144 -20.46 -16.14 14.22
N LYS A 145 -21.73 -16.40 14.50
CA LYS A 145 -22.13 -17.19 15.69
C LYS A 145 -21.60 -18.62 15.63
N LYS A 146 -21.55 -19.23 14.45
CA LYS A 146 -20.95 -20.57 14.28
C LYS A 146 -19.48 -20.61 14.68
N LEU A 147 -18.72 -19.51 14.61
CA LEU A 147 -17.29 -19.51 14.94
C LEU A 147 -17.01 -20.00 16.36
N THR A 148 -17.91 -19.76 17.32
CA THR A 148 -17.75 -20.22 18.71
C THR A 148 -17.98 -21.72 18.89
N SER A 149 -18.69 -22.35 17.95
CA SER A 149 -19.04 -23.77 17.97
C SER A 149 -18.12 -24.67 17.16
N ILE A 150 -17.22 -24.08 16.35
CA ILE A 150 -16.31 -24.85 15.50
C ILE A 150 -15.16 -25.38 16.35
N THR A 151 -15.05 -26.70 16.45
CA THR A 151 -13.95 -27.39 17.13
C THR A 151 -12.81 -27.76 16.18
N ASP A 152 -13.09 -27.86 14.87
CA ASP A 152 -12.06 -28.12 13.86
C ASP A 152 -11.27 -26.84 13.58
N TYR A 153 -10.00 -26.86 13.96
CA TYR A 153 -9.06 -25.77 13.80
C TYR A 153 -8.95 -25.27 12.35
N GLN A 154 -8.81 -26.17 11.38
CA GLN A 154 -8.59 -25.75 9.99
C GLN A 154 -9.85 -25.12 9.40
N VAL A 155 -11.02 -25.60 9.80
CA VAL A 155 -12.31 -25.03 9.39
C VAL A 155 -12.47 -23.62 9.98
N LEU A 156 -12.16 -23.44 11.27
CA LEU A 156 -12.21 -22.12 11.92
C LEU A 156 -11.27 -21.12 11.23
N LEU A 157 -10.02 -21.53 10.99
CA LEU A 157 -9.02 -20.70 10.33
C LEU A 157 -9.45 -20.29 8.92
N ASN A 158 -9.93 -21.24 8.11
CA ASN A 158 -10.39 -20.95 6.75
C ASN A 158 -11.55 -19.93 6.75
N LYS A 159 -12.51 -20.07 7.69
CA LYS A 159 -13.62 -19.12 7.82
C LYS A 159 -13.16 -17.73 8.26
N LEU A 160 -12.26 -17.64 9.24
CA LEU A 160 -11.70 -16.37 9.68
C LEU A 160 -10.86 -15.71 8.58
N GLN A 161 -10.11 -16.49 7.80
CA GLN A 161 -9.38 -15.99 6.66
C GLN A 161 -10.32 -15.39 5.62
N LEU A 162 -11.39 -16.10 5.26
CA LEU A 162 -12.40 -15.60 4.32
C LEU A 162 -13.04 -14.32 4.86
N LEU A 163 -13.50 -14.33 6.11
CA LEU A 163 -14.12 -13.17 6.76
C LEU A 163 -13.18 -11.94 6.81
N SER A 164 -11.90 -12.14 7.14
CA SER A 164 -10.89 -11.07 7.15
C SER A 164 -10.65 -10.49 5.76
N SER A 165 -10.64 -11.33 4.72
CA SER A 165 -10.41 -10.89 3.34
C SER A 165 -11.62 -10.15 2.74
N LEU A 166 -12.83 -10.64 2.98
CA LEU A 166 -14.06 -10.01 2.53
C LEU A 166 -14.28 -8.68 3.26
N SER A 167 -14.08 -8.66 4.59
CA SER A 167 -14.19 -7.42 5.38
C SER A 167 -13.15 -6.37 5.02
N GLN A 168 -11.98 -6.74 4.48
CA GLN A 168 -11.00 -5.75 4.00
C GLN A 168 -11.53 -4.98 2.78
N SER A 169 -12.41 -5.62 2.00
CA SER A 169 -12.72 -5.21 0.62
C SER A 169 -14.17 -4.79 0.39
N ASN A 170 -15.08 -4.98 1.37
CA ASN A 170 -16.48 -4.55 1.30
C ASN A 170 -16.91 -3.77 2.57
N SER A 171 -17.52 -2.59 2.37
CA SER A 171 -17.91 -1.66 3.43
C SER A 171 -19.19 -2.04 4.15
N THR A 172 -20.18 -2.65 3.46
CA THR A 172 -21.39 -3.14 4.11
C THR A 172 -21.05 -4.22 5.14
N LEU A 173 -20.18 -5.17 4.78
CA LEU A 173 -19.70 -6.21 5.67
C LEU A 173 -18.91 -5.62 6.85
N GLN A 174 -18.09 -4.58 6.64
CA GLN A 174 -17.42 -3.85 7.73
C GLN A 174 -18.43 -3.27 8.72
N GLN A 175 -19.49 -2.62 8.23
CA GLN A 175 -20.56 -2.05 9.07
C GLN A 175 -21.34 -3.14 9.81
N MET A 176 -21.65 -4.25 9.15
CA MET A 176 -22.37 -5.34 9.81
C MET A 176 -21.51 -6.02 10.88
N LEU A 177 -20.20 -6.17 10.63
CA LEU A 177 -19.22 -6.73 11.57
C LEU A 177 -18.89 -5.82 12.75
N SER A 178 -19.22 -4.52 12.68
CA SER A 178 -18.94 -3.58 13.77
C SER A 178 -19.93 -3.67 14.94
N LYS A 179 -20.97 -4.51 14.83
CA LYS A 179 -21.86 -4.83 15.95
C LYS A 179 -21.05 -5.36 17.13
N LYS A 180 -21.43 -4.91 18.33
CA LYS A 180 -20.81 -5.31 19.59
C LYS A 180 -20.66 -6.82 19.72
N GLU A 181 -21.76 -7.56 19.57
CA GLU A 181 -21.78 -9.04 19.70
C GLU A 181 -20.72 -9.73 18.83
N TYR A 182 -20.55 -9.29 17.59
CA TYR A 182 -19.59 -9.90 16.67
C TYR A 182 -18.15 -9.53 17.03
N THR A 183 -17.93 -8.29 17.47
CA THR A 183 -16.64 -7.85 17.97
C THR A 183 -16.25 -8.61 19.24
N GLU A 184 -17.19 -8.84 20.16
CA GLU A 184 -16.99 -9.64 21.37
C GLU A 184 -16.61 -11.09 21.03
N ILE A 185 -17.32 -11.72 20.09
CA ILE A 185 -16.97 -13.06 19.60
C ILE A 185 -15.54 -13.10 19.08
N LEU A 186 -15.14 -12.14 18.24
CA LEU A 186 -13.79 -12.11 17.67
C LEU A 186 -12.71 -11.83 18.74
N LEU A 187 -12.99 -10.98 19.73
CA LEU A 187 -12.09 -10.73 20.86
C LEU A 187 -11.95 -11.98 21.74
N ASN A 188 -13.05 -12.68 22.01
CA ASN A 188 -13.05 -13.94 22.75
C ASN A 188 -12.24 -15.01 22.02
N LEU A 189 -12.36 -15.14 20.70
CA LEU A 189 -11.50 -16.05 19.93
C LEU A 189 -10.01 -15.74 20.11
N ILE A 190 -9.63 -14.46 20.17
CA ILE A 190 -8.23 -14.07 20.46
C ILE A 190 -7.81 -14.50 21.87
N LEU A 191 -8.72 -14.41 22.85
CA LEU A 191 -8.46 -14.79 24.22
C LEU A 191 -8.43 -16.31 24.42
N ASP A 192 -9.29 -17.05 23.73
CA ASP A 192 -9.49 -18.49 23.90
C ASP A 192 -8.44 -19.32 23.15
N TYR A 193 -7.98 -18.84 21.98
CA TYR A 193 -7.03 -19.57 21.16
C TYR A 193 -5.59 -19.07 21.37
N SER A 194 -4.67 -20.02 21.56
CA SER A 194 -3.23 -19.73 21.61
C SER A 194 -2.59 -19.66 20.22
N ASP A 195 -3.30 -20.10 19.20
CA ASP A 195 -2.81 -20.11 17.82
C ASP A 195 -2.68 -18.70 17.24
N LEU A 196 -1.53 -18.43 16.63
CA LEU A 196 -1.22 -17.11 16.10
C LEU A 196 -2.06 -16.76 14.87
N GLU A 197 -2.34 -17.71 13.98
CA GLU A 197 -3.04 -17.42 12.74
C GLU A 197 -4.51 -17.08 13.00
N ILE A 198 -5.17 -17.82 13.91
CA ILE A 198 -6.52 -17.48 14.40
C ILE A 198 -6.53 -16.04 14.95
N ASN A 199 -5.58 -15.72 15.83
CA ASN A 199 -5.50 -14.41 16.46
C ASN A 199 -5.24 -13.28 15.44
N PHE A 200 -4.42 -13.55 14.42
CA PHE A 200 -4.17 -12.61 13.33
C PHE A 200 -5.44 -12.35 12.51
N LYS A 201 -6.14 -13.39 12.06
CA LYS A 201 -7.35 -13.25 11.25
C LYS A 201 -8.52 -12.63 12.00
N ALA A 202 -8.70 -12.98 13.28
CA ALA A 202 -9.69 -12.35 14.15
C ALA A 202 -9.39 -10.85 14.34
N SER A 203 -8.15 -10.50 14.69
CA SER A 203 -7.76 -9.09 14.87
C SER A 203 -7.80 -8.27 13.57
N ASP A 204 -7.51 -8.88 12.42
CA ASP A 204 -7.66 -8.23 11.11
C ASP A 204 -9.13 -7.91 10.81
N THR A 205 -10.03 -8.83 11.13
CA THR A 205 -11.48 -8.63 10.95
C THR A 205 -11.98 -7.47 11.81
N ILE A 206 -11.59 -7.42 13.09
CA ILE A 206 -11.91 -6.30 14.01
C ILE A 206 -11.33 -4.98 13.48
N LYS A 207 -10.06 -4.98 13.08
CA LYS A 207 -9.40 -3.81 12.50
C LYS A 207 -10.17 -3.31 11.27
N ASN A 208 -10.64 -4.19 10.40
CA ASN A 208 -11.36 -3.82 9.18
C ASN A 208 -12.71 -3.14 9.47
N SER A 209 -13.45 -3.58 10.49
CA SER A 209 -14.74 -2.99 10.89
C SER A 209 -14.63 -1.80 11.85
N SER A 210 -13.45 -1.56 12.44
CA SER A 210 -13.23 -0.59 13.52
C SER A 210 -13.70 0.85 13.31
N GLU A 211 -13.77 1.34 12.06
CA GLU A 211 -14.29 2.69 11.75
C GLU A 211 -15.79 2.82 12.08
N TYR A 212 -16.53 1.71 12.03
CA TYR A 212 -17.97 1.66 12.27
C TYR A 212 -18.33 1.16 13.68
N ILE A 213 -17.34 0.90 14.54
CA ILE A 213 -17.59 0.51 15.93
C ILE A 213 -17.91 1.78 16.72
N THR A 214 -19.19 1.97 17.02
CA THR A 214 -19.68 3.15 17.78
C THR A 214 -20.15 2.81 19.19
N ASP A 215 -20.37 1.53 19.49
CA ASP A 215 -20.74 1.08 20.83
C ASP A 215 -19.52 1.15 21.74
N THR A 216 -19.50 2.12 22.65
CA THR A 216 -18.37 2.36 23.54
C THR A 216 -18.23 1.29 24.63
N SER A 217 -19.25 0.46 24.86
CA SER A 217 -19.20 -0.59 25.89
C SER A 217 -18.24 -1.73 25.56
N ILE A 218 -17.76 -1.82 24.31
CA ILE A 218 -16.74 -2.80 23.88
C ILE A 218 -15.31 -2.36 24.18
N ILE A 219 -15.10 -1.06 24.44
CA ILE A 219 -13.76 -0.48 24.66
C ILE A 219 -12.97 -1.19 25.77
N PRO A 220 -13.55 -1.52 26.95
CA PRO A 220 -12.82 -2.22 28.00
C PRO A 220 -12.21 -3.55 27.53
N GLN A 221 -12.95 -4.34 26.75
CA GLN A 221 -12.47 -5.64 26.24
C GLN A 221 -11.41 -5.47 25.15
N ILE A 222 -11.55 -4.46 24.28
CA ILE A 222 -10.50 -4.09 23.31
C ILE A 222 -9.21 -3.72 24.04
N MET A 223 -9.32 -2.93 25.11
CA MET A 223 -8.18 -2.52 25.94
C MET A 223 -7.54 -3.68 26.69
N GLU A 224 -8.34 -4.62 27.18
CA GLU A 224 -7.85 -5.87 27.78
C GLU A 224 -6.95 -6.62 26.79
N VAL A 225 -7.46 -6.98 25.61
CA VAL A 225 -6.67 -7.69 24.58
C VAL A 225 -5.41 -6.91 24.19
N GLY A 226 -5.49 -5.59 24.05
CA GLY A 226 -4.36 -4.74 23.68
C GLY A 226 -3.26 -4.63 24.74
N THR A 227 -3.61 -4.79 26.02
CA THR A 227 -2.68 -4.63 27.15
C THR A 227 -2.06 -5.95 27.61
N LEU A 228 -2.67 -7.09 27.27
CA LEU A 228 -2.19 -8.40 27.69
C LEU A 228 -0.75 -8.70 27.23
N PRO A 229 0.14 -9.07 28.16
CA PRO A 229 1.58 -9.20 27.87
C PRO A 229 1.89 -10.34 26.88
N TYR A 230 1.14 -11.44 26.93
CA TYR A 230 1.35 -12.64 26.11
C TYR A 230 0.68 -12.60 24.72
N ILE A 231 -0.06 -11.53 24.41
CA ILE A 231 -0.60 -11.31 23.06
C ILE A 231 0.51 -10.81 22.13
N GLY A 232 0.58 -11.37 20.92
CA GLY A 232 1.59 -11.06 19.91
C GLY A 232 1.58 -9.59 19.47
N PHE A 233 2.72 -9.13 18.96
CA PHE A 233 2.90 -7.75 18.52
C PHE A 233 1.99 -7.40 17.34
N TYR A 234 1.72 -8.34 16.44
CA TYR A 234 0.83 -8.09 15.30
C TYR A 234 -0.60 -7.77 15.76
N VAL A 235 -1.13 -8.57 16.68
CA VAL A 235 -2.46 -8.36 17.26
C VAL A 235 -2.52 -7.03 18.01
N LYS A 236 -1.52 -6.72 18.86
CA LYS A 236 -1.43 -5.44 19.57
C LYS A 236 -1.43 -4.24 18.63
N LYS A 237 -0.70 -4.34 17.51
CA LYS A 237 -0.72 -3.31 16.47
C LYS A 237 -2.11 -3.17 15.84
N ASN A 238 -2.79 -4.27 15.54
CA ASN A 238 -4.15 -4.25 14.99
C ASN A 238 -5.17 -3.65 15.99
N ILE A 239 -5.05 -3.94 17.28
CA ILE A 239 -5.85 -3.31 18.34
C ILE A 239 -5.53 -1.82 18.45
N GLY A 240 -4.26 -1.42 18.40
CA GLY A 240 -3.88 0.00 18.34
C GLY A 240 -4.53 0.73 17.16
N VAL A 241 -4.54 0.11 15.96
CA VAL A 241 -5.21 0.68 14.78
C VAL A 241 -6.73 0.76 14.98
N THR A 242 -7.32 -0.25 15.61
CA THR A 242 -8.76 -0.30 15.95
C THR A 242 -9.12 0.88 16.85
N ILE A 243 -8.38 1.08 17.94
CA ILE A 243 -8.55 2.21 18.87
C ILE A 243 -8.40 3.55 18.13
N SER A 244 -7.38 3.67 17.27
CA SER A 244 -7.16 4.91 16.52
C SER A 244 -8.26 5.22 15.50
N ARG A 245 -8.91 4.20 14.92
CA ARG A 245 -10.05 4.37 14.02
C ARG A 245 -11.32 4.72 14.80
N MET A 246 -11.57 4.06 15.93
CA MET A 246 -12.66 4.45 16.84
C MET A 246 -12.52 5.90 17.33
N ALA A 247 -11.28 6.36 17.58
CA ALA A 247 -11.00 7.73 17.99
C ALA A 247 -11.37 8.78 16.93
N GLN A 248 -11.60 8.41 15.67
CA GLN A 248 -12.13 9.34 14.67
C GLN A 248 -13.54 9.79 15.04
N ASN A 249 -14.33 8.92 15.68
CA ASN A 249 -15.63 9.26 16.23
C ASN A 249 -15.48 9.98 17.58
N GLU A 250 -15.93 11.23 17.64
CA GLU A 250 -15.84 12.06 18.84
C GLU A 250 -16.51 11.43 20.06
N ASN A 251 -17.61 10.69 19.86
CA ASN A 251 -18.35 10.02 20.94
C ASN A 251 -17.52 8.93 21.63
N CYS A 252 -16.53 8.35 20.95
CA CYS A 252 -15.68 7.31 21.53
C CYS A 252 -14.50 7.87 22.32
N ARG A 253 -14.05 9.11 22.04
CA ARG A 253 -12.76 9.65 22.53
C ARG A 253 -12.68 9.74 24.06
N ILE A 254 -13.75 10.17 24.72
CA ILE A 254 -13.78 10.27 26.19
C ILE A 254 -13.72 8.88 26.83
N GLU A 255 -14.48 7.92 26.31
CA GLU A 255 -14.46 6.57 26.85
C GLU A 255 -13.12 5.88 26.58
N LEU A 256 -12.50 6.11 25.42
CA LEU A 256 -11.14 5.66 25.12
C LEU A 256 -10.12 6.23 26.12
N ALA A 257 -10.18 7.53 26.43
CA ALA A 257 -9.31 8.14 27.43
C ALA A 257 -9.49 7.47 28.80
N ASN A 258 -10.74 7.35 29.25
CA ASN A 258 -11.09 6.76 30.54
C ASN A 258 -10.65 5.31 30.72
N ASN A 259 -10.48 4.56 29.62
CA ASN A 259 -10.03 3.17 29.63
C ASN A 259 -8.52 3.00 29.33
N GLY A 260 -7.73 4.08 29.39
CA GLY A 260 -6.27 4.00 29.26
C GLY A 260 -5.74 3.87 27.82
N ALA A 261 -6.54 4.25 26.81
CA ALA A 261 -6.12 4.18 25.41
C ALA A 261 -4.86 5.02 25.13
N LEU A 262 -4.68 6.15 25.81
CA LEU A 262 -3.53 7.04 25.63
C LEU A 262 -2.20 6.33 25.95
N GLU A 263 -2.10 5.69 27.11
CA GLU A 263 -0.89 4.98 27.52
C GLU A 263 -0.55 3.82 26.56
N LEU A 264 -1.57 3.07 26.13
CA LEU A 264 -1.38 1.99 25.18
C LEU A 264 -0.88 2.52 23.83
N LEU A 265 -1.51 3.55 23.27
CA LEU A 265 -1.12 4.14 22.00
C LEU A 265 0.29 4.76 22.08
N GLU A 266 0.66 5.40 23.18
CA GLU A 266 2.00 5.94 23.39
C GLU A 266 3.05 4.83 23.39
N LYS A 267 2.79 3.74 24.13
CA LYS A 267 3.68 2.58 24.15
C LYS A 267 3.86 1.96 22.76
N LEU A 268 2.78 1.88 21.98
CA LEU A 268 2.82 1.38 20.60
C LEU A 268 3.57 2.35 19.67
N TYR A 269 3.36 3.65 19.83
CA TYR A 269 3.99 4.70 19.02
C TYR A 269 5.49 4.82 19.30
N SER A 270 5.92 4.68 20.55
CA SER A 270 7.35 4.66 20.94
C SER A 270 8.07 3.38 20.50
N ASN A 271 7.35 2.30 20.18
CA ASN A 271 7.96 1.07 19.72
C ASN A 271 8.39 1.17 18.25
N LYS A 272 9.70 1.10 17.97
CA LYS A 272 10.26 1.26 16.61
C LYS A 272 9.62 0.36 15.54
N ILE A 273 9.19 -0.85 15.91
CA ILE A 273 8.67 -1.87 14.98
C ILE A 273 7.15 -1.69 14.76
N MET A 274 6.40 -1.28 15.78
CA MET A 274 4.94 -1.11 15.70
C MET A 274 4.49 0.33 15.41
N SER A 275 5.37 1.32 15.59
CA SER A 275 5.06 2.74 15.48
C SER A 275 4.36 3.09 14.17
N LYS A 276 3.18 3.71 14.33
CA LYS A 276 2.34 4.26 13.26
C LYS A 276 1.89 5.69 13.59
N GLU A 277 1.84 6.56 12.58
CA GLU A 277 1.41 7.96 12.69
C GLU A 277 -0.07 8.04 13.10
N ILE A 278 -0.88 7.07 12.72
CA ILE A 278 -2.29 6.98 13.14
C ILE A 278 -2.42 6.90 14.67
N PHE A 279 -1.44 6.32 15.38
CA PHE A 279 -1.45 6.27 16.85
C PHE A 279 -1.25 7.66 17.43
N ARG A 280 -0.30 8.42 16.88
CA ARG A 280 -0.04 9.81 17.28
C ARG A 280 -1.24 10.72 17.02
N ILE A 281 -1.85 10.60 15.84
CA ILE A 281 -3.06 11.36 15.50
C ILE A 281 -4.19 11.05 16.49
N ALA A 282 -4.39 9.77 16.82
CA ALA A 282 -5.41 9.37 17.79
C ALA A 282 -5.11 9.90 19.20
N ILE A 283 -3.86 9.86 19.67
CA ILE A 283 -3.45 10.47 20.94
C ILE A 283 -3.83 11.96 20.97
N LEU A 284 -3.47 12.71 19.93
CA LEU A 284 -3.77 14.13 19.82
C LEU A 284 -5.28 14.41 19.85
N GLN A 285 -6.07 13.66 19.06
CA GLN A 285 -7.51 13.82 19.00
C GLN A 285 -8.22 13.44 20.30
N ILE A 286 -7.83 12.32 20.92
CA ILE A 286 -8.37 11.87 22.21
C ILE A 286 -8.06 12.91 23.28
N SER A 287 -6.81 13.35 23.38
CA SER A 287 -6.37 14.34 24.37
C SER A 287 -7.08 15.68 24.19
N TYR A 288 -7.24 16.16 22.96
CA TYR A 288 -7.98 17.40 22.68
C TYR A 288 -9.44 17.33 23.14
N THR A 289 -10.16 16.26 22.79
CA THR A 289 -11.56 16.09 23.22
C THR A 289 -11.67 15.88 24.73
N ALA A 290 -10.75 15.12 25.34
CA ALA A 290 -10.65 14.91 26.78
C ALA A 290 -10.41 16.23 27.55
N TRP A 291 -9.52 17.09 27.05
CA TRP A 291 -9.22 18.38 27.66
C TRP A 291 -10.39 19.35 27.61
N ASN A 292 -11.17 19.32 26.53
CA ASN A 292 -12.37 20.15 26.36
C ASN A 292 -13.59 19.62 27.15
N ASN A 293 -13.56 18.37 27.60
CA ASN A 293 -14.63 17.73 28.40
C ASN A 293 -14.07 17.15 29.71
N ARG A 294 -13.25 17.94 30.42
CA ARG A 294 -12.59 17.47 31.65
C ARG A 294 -13.54 16.99 32.74
N ASP A 295 -14.75 17.55 32.78
CA ASP A 295 -15.83 17.17 33.69
C ASP A 295 -16.26 15.70 33.54
N LYS A 296 -16.01 15.08 32.37
CA LYS A 296 -16.39 13.69 32.06
C LYS A 296 -15.25 12.69 32.23
N LEU A 297 -14.06 13.15 32.61
CA LEU A 297 -12.89 12.29 32.78
C LEU A 297 -12.92 11.59 34.15
N LYS A 298 -12.72 10.28 34.14
CA LYS A 298 -12.53 9.44 35.33
C LYS A 298 -11.06 9.32 35.74
N ILE A 299 -10.14 9.85 34.93
CA ILE A 299 -8.70 9.74 35.12
C ILE A 299 -8.26 10.67 36.24
N THR A 300 -7.67 10.10 37.29
CA THR A 300 -7.13 10.83 38.44
C THR A 300 -5.60 10.89 38.47
N ASP A 301 -4.94 10.09 37.62
CA ASP A 301 -3.48 10.08 37.54
C ASP A 301 -2.95 11.39 36.98
N ARG A 302 -2.08 12.03 37.77
CA ARG A 302 -1.53 13.36 37.44
C ARG A 302 -0.69 13.34 36.18
N LYS A 303 0.12 12.31 35.97
CA LYS A 303 1.01 12.21 34.80
C LYS A 303 0.21 12.10 33.51
N THR A 304 -0.87 11.32 33.54
CA THR A 304 -1.80 11.19 32.41
C THR A 304 -2.51 12.51 32.11
N LEU A 305 -2.95 13.24 33.14
CA LEU A 305 -3.57 14.56 32.97
C LEU A 305 -2.60 15.60 32.37
N GLU A 306 -1.34 15.63 32.82
CA GLU A 306 -0.29 16.50 32.24
C GLU A 306 -0.03 16.16 30.76
N THR A 307 -0.09 14.88 30.41
CA THR A 307 0.07 14.40 29.03
C THR A 307 -1.11 14.82 28.16
N ILE A 308 -2.34 14.69 28.67
CA ILE A 308 -3.55 15.17 27.99
C ILE A 308 -3.46 16.67 27.71
N GLU A 309 -3.05 17.48 28.69
CA GLU A 309 -2.86 18.92 28.52
C GLU A 309 -1.88 19.25 27.41
N LEU A 310 -0.69 18.63 27.43
CA LEU A 310 0.36 18.87 26.46
C LEU A 310 -0.09 18.52 25.04
N MET A 311 -0.68 17.35 24.85
CA MET A 311 -1.12 16.85 23.54
C MET A 311 -2.35 17.62 23.02
N ALA A 312 -3.26 18.03 23.91
CA ALA A 312 -4.40 18.87 23.56
C ALA A 312 -3.95 20.25 23.06
N LYS A 313 -2.93 20.84 23.70
CA LYS A 313 -2.35 22.11 23.25
C LYS A 313 -1.75 21.97 21.85
N GLU A 314 -0.98 20.90 21.61
CA GLU A 314 -0.40 20.65 20.28
C GLU A 314 -1.49 20.50 19.19
N GLU A 315 -2.54 19.72 19.45
CA GLU A 315 -3.64 19.56 18.49
C GLU A 315 -4.40 20.89 18.26
N GLY A 316 -4.55 21.72 19.30
CA GLY A 316 -5.10 23.09 19.17
C GLY A 316 -4.24 24.01 18.28
N GLU A 317 -2.92 23.92 18.37
CA GLU A 317 -1.99 24.64 17.50
C GLU A 317 -2.08 24.14 16.04
N ILE A 318 -2.21 22.83 15.83
CA ILE A 318 -2.41 22.26 14.50
C ILE A 318 -3.74 22.72 13.91
N GLN A 319 -4.84 22.65 14.67
CA GLN A 319 -6.18 23.03 14.19
C GLN A 319 -6.31 24.52 13.90
N SER A 320 -5.58 25.38 14.60
CA SER A 320 -5.57 26.82 14.34
C SER A 320 -4.68 27.24 13.15
N ASN A 321 -3.79 26.35 12.66
CA ASN A 321 -2.87 26.66 11.58
C ASN A 321 -3.26 25.97 10.26
N TYR A 322 -3.75 26.75 9.30
CA TYR A 322 -4.14 26.27 7.97
C TYR A 322 -3.00 25.54 7.22
N PHE A 323 -1.76 26.00 7.35
CA PHE A 323 -0.62 25.40 6.65
C PHE A 323 -0.29 24.00 7.21
N GLU A 324 -0.27 23.86 8.54
CA GLU A 324 -0.03 22.56 9.18
C GLU A 324 -1.18 21.58 8.91
N LEU A 325 -2.42 22.05 8.88
CA LEU A 325 -3.57 21.25 8.43
C LEU A 325 -3.36 20.74 7.00
N LYS A 326 -3.01 21.63 6.06
CA LYS A 326 -2.80 21.24 4.66
C LYS A 326 -1.60 20.33 4.45
N LYS A 327 -0.55 20.50 5.24
CA LYS A 327 0.60 19.59 5.27
C LYS A 327 0.21 18.21 5.78
N ARG A 328 -0.59 18.12 6.86
CA ARG A 328 -1.14 16.85 7.38
C ARG A 328 -1.99 16.16 6.32
N GLU A 329 -2.89 16.90 5.66
CA GLU A 329 -3.70 16.41 4.54
C GLU A 329 -2.83 15.94 3.36
N LEU A 330 -1.76 16.66 3.01
CA LEU A 330 -0.94 16.33 1.84
C LEU A 330 -0.12 15.05 2.05
N ILE A 331 0.40 14.85 3.27
CA ILE A 331 1.09 13.61 3.66
C ILE A 331 0.10 12.43 3.65
N GLN A 332 -1.12 12.64 4.15
CA GLN A 332 -2.14 11.59 4.24
C GLN A 332 -2.79 11.25 2.88
N SER A 333 -2.93 12.22 1.98
CA SER A 333 -3.69 12.09 0.73
C SER A 333 -2.90 11.47 -0.43
N GLY A 334 -1.62 11.12 -0.24
CA GLY A 334 -0.78 10.56 -1.31
C GLY A 334 -0.47 11.54 -2.45
N LYS A 335 -0.90 12.81 -2.35
CA LYS A 335 -0.68 13.86 -3.37
C LYS A 335 0.81 14.15 -3.61
N LEU A 336 1.67 13.77 -2.67
CA LEU A 336 3.11 13.86 -2.80
C LEU A 336 3.64 13.02 -3.99
N LEU A 337 3.05 11.85 -4.27
CA LEU A 337 3.41 11.05 -5.45
C LEU A 337 3.27 11.88 -6.72
N TYR A 338 2.17 12.62 -6.84
CA TYR A 338 1.88 13.41 -8.03
C TYR A 338 2.89 14.54 -8.25
N LEU A 339 3.33 15.18 -7.16
CA LEU A 339 4.39 16.18 -7.22
C LEU A 339 5.68 15.58 -7.78
N HIS A 340 6.09 14.41 -7.27
CA HIS A 340 7.28 13.71 -7.77
C HIS A 340 7.13 13.29 -9.24
N THR A 341 5.95 12.83 -9.68
CA THR A 341 5.69 12.46 -11.08
C THR A 341 5.66 13.65 -12.02
N SER A 342 5.13 14.80 -11.59
CA SER A 342 5.18 16.05 -12.37
C SER A 342 6.62 16.52 -12.53
N LEU A 343 7.39 16.57 -11.44
CA LEU A 343 8.79 17.00 -11.47
C LEU A 343 9.66 16.04 -12.29
N GLY A 344 9.43 14.73 -12.17
CA GLY A 344 10.09 13.72 -13.01
C GLY A 344 9.80 13.93 -14.49
N GLY A 345 8.54 14.21 -14.84
CA GLY A 345 8.12 14.58 -16.19
C GLY A 345 8.82 15.82 -16.72
N PHE A 346 8.88 16.88 -15.91
CA PHE A 346 9.56 18.11 -16.28
C PHE A 346 11.04 17.88 -16.57
N VAL A 347 11.76 17.24 -15.65
CA VAL A 347 13.19 17.00 -15.77
C VAL A 347 13.49 16.11 -16.97
N TRP A 348 12.71 15.04 -17.16
CA TRP A 348 12.89 14.13 -18.30
C TRP A 348 12.60 14.80 -19.64
N GLY A 349 11.50 15.57 -19.73
CA GLY A 349 11.14 16.31 -20.93
C GLY A 349 12.18 17.36 -21.32
N CYS A 350 12.75 18.04 -20.32
CA CYS A 350 13.87 18.96 -20.53
C CYS A 350 15.13 18.21 -21.00
N PHE A 351 15.49 17.11 -20.33
CA PHE A 351 16.68 16.32 -20.65
C PHE A 351 16.64 15.74 -22.08
N GLU A 352 15.54 15.12 -22.48
CA GLU A 352 15.38 14.56 -23.82
C GLU A 352 15.38 15.64 -24.90
N SER A 353 14.79 16.81 -24.60
CA SER A 353 14.82 17.96 -25.52
C SER A 353 16.23 18.55 -25.69
N ILE A 354 17.03 18.58 -24.63
CA ILE A 354 18.45 18.98 -24.68
C ILE A 354 19.26 17.95 -25.48
N ARG A 355 19.04 16.66 -25.23
CA ARG A 355 19.70 15.56 -25.97
C ARG A 355 19.42 15.64 -27.47
N ALA A 356 18.20 16.03 -27.84
CA ALA A 356 17.76 16.27 -29.21
C ALA A 356 18.23 17.62 -29.80
N LYS A 357 19.01 18.43 -29.05
CA LYS A 357 19.53 19.73 -29.47
C LYS A 357 18.44 20.74 -29.90
N LEU A 358 17.28 20.71 -29.22
CA LEU A 358 16.19 21.63 -29.48
C LEU A 358 16.44 23.03 -28.90
N PRO A 359 15.84 24.10 -29.45
CA PRO A 359 15.92 25.45 -28.89
C PRO A 359 15.38 25.53 -27.46
N VAL A 360 15.94 26.42 -26.63
CA VAL A 360 15.59 26.58 -25.21
C VAL A 360 14.08 26.74 -24.97
N ASN A 361 13.38 27.51 -25.80
CA ASN A 361 11.93 27.68 -25.69
C ASN A 361 11.18 26.35 -25.86
N THR A 362 11.64 25.50 -26.78
CA THR A 362 11.06 24.17 -27.02
C THR A 362 11.38 23.22 -25.86
N VAL A 363 12.57 23.31 -25.28
CA VAL A 363 12.95 22.53 -24.08
C VAL A 363 11.99 22.82 -22.92
N VAL A 364 11.72 24.09 -22.63
CA VAL A 364 10.80 24.48 -21.55
C VAL A 364 9.37 24.03 -21.84
N ILE A 365 8.88 24.24 -23.06
CA ILE A 365 7.53 23.81 -23.47
C ILE A 365 7.39 22.29 -23.33
N ASN A 366 8.37 21.51 -23.79
CA ASN A 366 8.35 20.06 -23.68
C ASN A 366 8.48 19.58 -22.23
N GLY A 367 9.25 20.29 -21.39
CA GLY A 367 9.30 20.06 -19.95
C GLY A 367 7.92 20.24 -19.31
N VAL A 368 7.23 21.35 -19.59
CA VAL A 368 5.90 21.63 -19.03
C VAL A 368 4.85 20.63 -19.55
N LYS A 369 4.85 20.35 -20.86
CA LYS A 369 3.94 19.34 -21.46
C LYS A 369 4.14 17.98 -20.81
N ASN A 370 5.37 17.52 -20.67
CA ASN A 370 5.67 16.27 -20.00
C ASN A 370 5.26 16.31 -18.54
N ALA A 371 5.57 17.36 -17.77
CA ALA A 371 5.10 17.50 -16.39
C ALA A 371 3.58 17.31 -16.24
N ILE A 372 2.80 17.92 -17.13
CA ILE A 372 1.34 17.82 -17.10
C ILE A 372 0.90 16.40 -17.45
N ILE A 373 1.41 15.81 -18.53
CA ILE A 373 0.98 14.49 -19.00
C ILE A 373 1.44 13.35 -18.09
N THR A 374 2.69 13.39 -17.59
CA THR A 374 3.24 12.39 -16.67
C THR A 374 2.54 12.38 -15.33
N ALA A 375 1.94 13.49 -14.94
CA ALA A 375 1.10 13.57 -13.76
C ALA A 375 -0.34 13.18 -14.11
N ALA A 376 -0.96 13.85 -15.08
CA ALA A 376 -2.39 13.75 -15.37
C ALA A 376 -2.83 12.34 -15.79
N ILE A 377 -2.07 11.65 -16.64
CA ILE A 377 -2.46 10.33 -17.12
C ILE A 377 -2.40 9.30 -15.98
N PRO A 378 -1.30 9.14 -15.25
CA PRO A 378 -1.28 8.26 -14.08
C PRO A 378 -2.20 8.71 -12.96
N ILE A 379 -2.38 10.02 -12.72
CA ILE A 379 -3.40 10.52 -11.79
C ILE A 379 -4.76 10.00 -12.22
N TYR A 380 -5.12 10.09 -13.48
CA TYR A 380 -6.43 9.65 -13.95
C TYR A 380 -6.54 8.12 -13.92
N PHE A 381 -5.63 7.41 -14.59
CA PHE A 381 -5.69 5.95 -14.78
C PHE A 381 -5.34 5.13 -13.54
N VAL A 382 -4.30 5.52 -12.83
CA VAL A 382 -3.75 4.74 -11.72
C VAL A 382 -4.21 5.31 -10.39
N GLY A 383 -4.32 6.62 -10.25
CA GLY A 383 -4.76 7.25 -9.00
C GLY A 383 -6.28 7.24 -8.85
N TYR A 384 -6.94 8.04 -9.67
CA TYR A 384 -8.36 8.35 -9.62
C TYR A 384 -9.22 7.15 -9.99
N MET A 385 -8.93 6.46 -11.10
CA MET A 385 -9.70 5.28 -11.50
C MET A 385 -9.53 4.13 -10.52
N THR A 386 -8.35 3.90 -9.92
CA THR A 386 -8.24 2.86 -8.88
C THR A 386 -8.92 3.28 -7.57
N THR A 387 -8.86 4.57 -7.21
CA THR A 387 -9.54 5.11 -6.03
C THR A 387 -11.05 4.99 -6.20
N LEU A 388 -11.60 5.48 -7.31
CA LEU A 388 -13.02 5.34 -7.66
C LEU A 388 -13.41 3.87 -7.76
N PHE A 389 -12.64 3.05 -8.44
CA PHE A 389 -12.90 1.61 -8.55
C PHE A 389 -12.97 0.99 -7.17
N THR A 390 -11.99 1.25 -6.29
CA THR A 390 -11.95 0.72 -4.93
C THR A 390 -13.13 1.21 -4.10
N GLU A 391 -13.47 2.50 -4.21
CA GLU A 391 -14.59 3.09 -3.47
C GLU A 391 -15.93 2.49 -3.91
N GLN A 392 -16.14 2.34 -5.22
CA GLN A 392 -17.36 1.75 -5.77
C GLN A 392 -17.42 0.25 -5.48
N TYR A 393 -16.33 -0.48 -5.70
CA TYR A 393 -16.22 -1.90 -5.40
C TYR A 393 -16.56 -2.22 -3.94
N LYS A 394 -16.07 -1.40 -3.00
CA LYS A 394 -16.38 -1.55 -1.58
C LYS A 394 -17.86 -1.40 -1.24
N LYS A 395 -18.63 -0.67 -2.05
CA LYS A 395 -20.07 -0.45 -1.88
C LYS A 395 -20.94 -1.52 -2.55
N MET A 396 -20.34 -2.43 -3.32
CA MET A 396 -21.06 -3.46 -4.06
C MET A 396 -21.20 -4.74 -3.24
N ASP A 397 -22.45 -5.11 -2.98
CA ASP A 397 -22.79 -6.25 -2.13
C ASP A 397 -23.16 -7.50 -2.92
N THR A 398 -23.58 -7.33 -4.19
CA THR A 398 -24.05 -8.45 -5.01
C THR A 398 -23.02 -8.87 -6.05
N THR A 399 -23.01 -10.16 -6.37
CA THR A 399 -22.20 -10.72 -7.46
C THR A 399 -22.54 -10.05 -8.79
N LYS A 400 -23.81 -9.68 -9.00
CA LYS A 400 -24.27 -9.00 -10.22
C LYS A 400 -23.63 -7.61 -10.37
N ASP A 401 -23.61 -6.80 -9.32
CA ASP A 401 -23.05 -5.44 -9.39
C ASP A 401 -21.55 -5.49 -9.62
N LYS A 402 -20.85 -6.40 -8.93
CA LYS A 402 -19.42 -6.64 -9.15
C LYS A 402 -19.13 -7.11 -10.57
N PHE A 403 -19.94 -8.02 -11.12
CA PHE A 403 -19.85 -8.42 -12.51
C PHE A 403 -19.97 -7.23 -13.46
N ILE A 404 -20.98 -6.37 -13.27
CA ILE A 404 -21.18 -5.17 -14.10
C ILE A 404 -19.97 -4.23 -14.00
N LEU A 405 -19.42 -4.05 -12.79
CA LEU A 405 -18.24 -3.22 -12.57
C LEU A 405 -17.01 -3.76 -13.30
N TYR A 406 -16.71 -5.06 -13.15
CA TYR A 406 -15.59 -5.69 -13.85
C TYR A 406 -15.78 -5.63 -15.36
N PHE A 407 -17.00 -5.88 -15.84
CA PHE A 407 -17.30 -5.90 -17.27
C PHE A 407 -17.13 -4.51 -17.88
N SER A 408 -17.70 -3.50 -17.23
CA SER A 408 -17.59 -2.10 -17.66
C SER A 408 -16.14 -1.61 -17.54
N GLY A 409 -15.43 -2.00 -16.48
CA GLY A 409 -14.03 -1.65 -16.26
C GLY A 409 -13.13 -2.22 -17.35
N CYS A 410 -13.28 -3.51 -17.67
CA CYS A 410 -12.57 -4.14 -18.78
C CYS A 410 -12.91 -3.46 -20.10
N LEU A 411 -14.19 -3.30 -20.45
CA LEU A 411 -14.62 -2.63 -21.68
C LEU A 411 -14.09 -1.19 -21.80
N SER A 412 -13.97 -0.46 -20.69
CA SER A 412 -13.44 0.91 -20.68
C SER A 412 -11.97 1.01 -21.12
N LEU A 413 -11.25 -0.13 -21.18
CA LEU A 413 -9.90 -0.20 -21.72
C LEU A 413 -9.85 -0.07 -23.25
N PHE A 414 -10.96 -0.35 -23.95
CA PHE A 414 -11.00 -0.37 -25.42
C PHE A 414 -10.67 0.99 -26.08
N PRO A 415 -11.26 2.12 -25.66
CA PRO A 415 -10.93 3.44 -26.23
C PRO A 415 -9.45 3.82 -26.07
N TRP A 416 -8.78 3.29 -25.04
CA TRP A 416 -7.39 3.64 -24.75
C TRP A 416 -6.39 3.13 -25.78
N TYR A 417 -6.73 2.06 -26.51
CA TYR A 417 -5.96 1.62 -27.67
C TYR A 417 -5.77 2.75 -28.71
N TYR A 418 -6.76 3.63 -28.84
CA TYR A 418 -6.73 4.75 -29.78
C TYR A 418 -6.22 6.06 -29.15
N LEU A 419 -6.43 6.26 -27.85
CA LEU A 419 -6.03 7.50 -27.15
C LEU A 419 -4.53 7.53 -26.80
N LEU A 420 -3.94 6.40 -26.38
CA LEU A 420 -2.53 6.37 -25.97
C LEU A 420 -1.55 6.82 -27.08
N PRO A 421 -1.73 6.43 -28.36
CA PRO A 421 -0.90 6.95 -29.44
C PRO A 421 -1.03 8.48 -29.65
N VAL A 422 -2.20 9.06 -29.41
CA VAL A 422 -2.43 10.51 -29.53
C VAL A 422 -1.69 11.25 -28.41
N VAL A 423 -1.76 10.72 -27.19
CA VAL A 423 -0.99 11.21 -26.04
C VAL A 423 0.50 11.17 -26.33
N GLU A 424 1.02 10.04 -26.83
CA GLU A 424 2.45 9.88 -27.09
C GLU A 424 2.95 10.91 -28.12
N ARG A 425 2.14 11.21 -29.13
CA ARG A 425 2.47 12.27 -30.10
C ARG A 425 2.47 13.67 -29.48
N PHE A 426 1.56 13.94 -28.54
CA PHE A 426 1.45 15.25 -27.89
C PHE A 426 2.58 15.51 -26.87
N SER A 427 2.98 14.48 -26.13
CA SER A 427 4.02 14.55 -25.12
C SER A 427 4.95 13.33 -25.24
N PRO A 428 5.88 13.34 -26.21
CA PRO A 428 6.78 12.21 -26.39
C PRO A 428 7.61 12.01 -25.13
N TYR A 429 7.87 10.75 -24.79
CA TYR A 429 8.69 10.33 -23.64
C TYR A 429 8.07 10.53 -22.26
N TRP A 430 6.75 10.79 -22.18
CA TRP A 430 6.05 10.93 -20.90
C TRP A 430 6.19 9.70 -19.99
N ILE A 431 6.31 8.50 -20.57
CA ILE A 431 6.56 7.25 -19.82
C ILE A 431 7.89 7.31 -19.07
N GLY A 432 8.96 7.85 -19.67
CA GLY A 432 10.26 7.96 -19.02
C GLY A 432 10.23 8.93 -17.83
N GLY A 433 9.52 10.06 -18.00
CA GLY A 433 9.31 11.03 -16.92
C GLY A 433 8.46 10.47 -15.77
N HIS A 434 7.48 9.62 -16.09
CA HIS A 434 6.71 8.88 -15.09
C HIS A 434 7.60 7.94 -14.26
N VAL A 435 8.45 7.14 -14.91
CA VAL A 435 9.39 6.23 -14.22
C VAL A 435 10.34 7.02 -13.31
N LEU A 436 10.92 8.12 -13.81
CA LEU A 436 11.82 8.98 -13.03
C LEU A 436 11.12 9.53 -11.78
N GLY A 437 9.88 9.99 -11.93
CA GLY A 437 9.06 10.48 -10.84
C GLY A 437 8.74 9.42 -9.79
N PHE A 438 8.36 8.21 -10.21
CA PHE A 438 8.13 7.09 -9.30
C PHE A 438 9.38 6.71 -8.51
N MET A 439 10.54 6.63 -9.18
CA MET A 439 11.81 6.35 -8.52
C MET A 439 12.16 7.44 -7.50
N SER A 440 11.94 8.70 -7.84
CA SER A 440 12.12 9.83 -6.93
C SER A 440 11.20 9.72 -5.69
N PHE A 441 9.92 9.40 -5.90
CA PHE A 441 8.96 9.24 -4.80
C PHE A 441 9.31 8.08 -3.88
N PHE A 442 9.61 6.89 -4.42
CA PHE A 442 9.99 5.74 -3.60
C PHE A 442 11.33 5.96 -2.88
N THR A 443 12.28 6.65 -3.51
CA THR A 443 13.54 7.06 -2.86
C THR A 443 13.25 8.02 -1.71
N TYR A 444 12.35 8.99 -1.89
CA TYR A 444 11.90 9.89 -0.84
C TYR A 444 11.24 9.13 0.31
N LEU A 445 10.32 8.21 0.02
CA LEU A 445 9.66 7.37 1.03
C LEU A 445 10.69 6.52 1.80
N ALA A 446 11.72 6.02 1.12
CA ALA A 446 12.76 5.19 1.74
C ALA A 446 13.66 6.04 2.65
N TYR A 447 14.05 7.22 2.18
CA TYR A 447 14.82 8.20 2.95
C TYR A 447 14.07 8.67 4.21
N THR A 448 12.77 8.95 4.08
CA THR A 448 11.91 9.39 5.18
C THR A 448 11.46 8.24 6.10
N LYS A 449 11.87 7.00 5.81
CA LYS A 449 11.47 5.80 6.56
C LYS A 449 9.95 5.67 6.70
N SER A 450 9.24 5.98 5.61
CA SER A 450 7.79 5.92 5.56
C SER A 450 7.27 4.55 6.00
N GLU A 451 6.17 4.55 6.74
CA GLU A 451 5.52 3.34 7.24
C GLU A 451 5.09 2.37 6.15
N ILE A 452 4.89 2.86 4.92
CA ILE A 452 4.50 2.03 3.78
C ILE A 452 5.52 0.91 3.49
N PHE A 453 6.77 1.07 3.91
CA PHE A 453 7.82 0.06 3.78
C PHE A 453 7.97 -0.84 5.01
N LYS A 454 7.30 -0.55 6.13
CA LYS A 454 7.31 -1.41 7.31
C LYS A 454 6.33 -2.56 7.08
N SER A 455 6.87 -3.68 6.61
CA SER A 455 6.07 -4.90 6.38
C SER A 455 5.56 -5.49 7.70
N ASP A 456 4.26 -5.76 7.72
CA ASP A 456 3.60 -6.53 8.78
C ASP A 456 4.19 -7.95 8.93
N GLN A 457 4.82 -8.47 7.87
CA GLN A 457 5.50 -9.77 7.90
C GLN A 457 6.62 -9.82 8.95
N MET A 458 7.29 -8.70 9.22
CA MET A 458 8.33 -8.68 10.25
C MET A 458 7.75 -8.94 11.64
N LEU A 459 6.57 -8.38 11.93
CA LEU A 459 5.87 -8.59 13.20
C LEU A 459 5.39 -10.04 13.31
N ILE A 460 4.81 -10.58 12.22
CA ILE A 460 4.37 -11.97 12.14
C ILE A 460 5.55 -12.93 12.38
N LEU A 461 6.72 -12.67 11.77
CA LEU A 461 7.92 -13.49 11.96
C LEU A 461 8.48 -13.39 13.38
N ILE A 462 8.39 -12.23 14.03
CA ILE A 462 8.78 -12.08 15.44
C ILE A 462 7.85 -12.90 16.34
N ASP A 463 6.54 -12.81 16.11
CA ASP A 463 5.53 -13.54 16.88
C ASP A 463 5.69 -15.06 16.69
N GLN A 464 5.95 -15.54 15.47
CA GLN A 464 6.21 -16.95 15.18
C GLN A 464 7.48 -17.50 15.84
N LYS A 465 8.47 -16.64 16.11
CA LYS A 465 9.70 -17.01 16.82
C LYS A 465 9.56 -16.95 18.34
N ALA A 466 8.51 -16.29 18.84
CA ALA A 466 8.28 -16.18 20.27
C ALA A 466 7.88 -17.54 20.87
N PRO A 467 8.13 -17.78 22.17
CA PRO A 467 7.58 -18.93 22.86
C PRO A 467 6.05 -18.96 22.74
N LYS A 468 5.47 -20.17 22.71
CA LYS A 468 4.01 -20.34 22.68
C LYS A 468 3.34 -19.60 23.85
N ARG A 469 2.12 -19.14 23.62
CA ARG A 469 1.36 -18.33 24.60
C ARG A 469 1.27 -18.99 25.97
N GLU A 470 1.05 -20.30 26.04
CA GLU A 470 0.96 -21.03 27.31
C GLU A 470 2.26 -20.99 28.11
N VAL A 471 3.41 -21.00 27.40
CA VAL A 471 4.73 -20.87 28.02
C VAL A 471 4.91 -19.45 28.55
N LEU A 472 4.50 -18.43 27.78
CA LEU A 472 4.56 -17.03 28.20
C LEU A 472 3.70 -16.77 29.44
N ILE A 473 2.49 -17.35 29.49
CA ILE A 473 1.60 -17.26 30.66
C ILE A 473 2.30 -17.87 31.88
N LYS A 474 2.83 -19.09 31.77
CA LYS A 474 3.56 -19.73 32.88
C LYS A 474 4.77 -18.93 33.34
N MET A 475 5.58 -18.41 32.41
CA MET A 475 6.74 -17.57 32.75
C MET A 475 6.33 -16.31 33.53
N LEU A 476 5.21 -15.69 33.16
CA LEU A 476 4.69 -14.51 33.86
C LEU A 476 4.12 -14.85 35.25
N GLU A 477 3.43 -15.98 35.38
CA GLU A 477 2.96 -16.47 36.67
C GLU A 477 4.13 -16.78 37.61
N ASP A 478 5.18 -17.40 37.10
CA ASP A 478 6.39 -17.70 37.87
C ASP A 478 7.16 -16.42 38.24
N GLN A 479 7.18 -15.41 37.37
CA GLN A 479 7.74 -14.09 37.71
C GLN A 479 6.95 -13.42 38.83
N LYS A 480 5.62 -13.41 38.77
CA LYS A 480 4.76 -12.84 39.82
C LYS A 480 4.91 -13.55 41.17
N LYS A 481 5.13 -14.87 41.17
CA LYS A 481 5.39 -15.64 42.41
C LYS A 481 6.77 -15.33 43.01
N ASN A 482 7.72 -14.89 42.19
CA ASN A 482 9.09 -14.57 42.60
C ASN A 482 9.33 -13.07 42.81
N GLU A 483 8.34 -12.21 42.57
CA GLU A 483 8.42 -10.80 42.97
C GLU A 483 8.43 -10.73 44.51
N PRO A 484 9.50 -10.19 45.13
CA PRO A 484 9.53 -10.03 46.58
C PRO A 484 8.37 -9.10 46.97
N THR A 485 7.45 -9.60 47.79
CA THR A 485 6.42 -8.79 48.44
C THR A 485 7.11 -7.63 49.14
N THR A 486 7.09 -6.46 48.51
CA THR A 486 7.45 -5.20 49.15
C THR A 486 6.32 -4.94 50.13
N LYS A 487 6.51 -5.44 51.36
CA LYS A 487 5.69 -5.08 52.51
C LYS A 487 5.69 -3.56 52.58
N LYS A 488 4.53 -2.96 52.36
CA LYS A 488 4.26 -1.58 52.78
C LYS A 488 4.21 -1.52 54.30
#